data_AF-E6SLM0-F1
#
_entry.id   AF-E6SLM0-F1
#
_cell.length_a   1.000
_cell.length_b   1.000
_cell.length_c   1.000
_cell.angle_alpha   90.00
_cell.angle_beta   90.00
_cell.angle_gamma   90.00
#
_symmetry.space_group_name_H-M   'P 1'
#
loop_
_entity.id
_entity.type
_entity.pdbx_description
1 polymer ?
#
loop_
_entity_poly.entity_id
_entity_poly.type
_entity_poly.pdbx_seq_one_letter_code
_entity_poly.pdbx_strand_id
1 'polypeptide(L)'
;MNHFTTWPDTTLGLVAGLWGLIWGAVNYRLIAGPVQRMATTDDGEQIATLQQQVVARYLLRMALSFVSLLVVFWVTGRPVAILAALAGLLLAGDVPLFFLRRARRERA
;
A
#
# COMPACT_ATOMS: atom_id res chain seq x y z
N MET A 1 9.21 -21.54 -21.20
CA MET A 1 8.22 -21.83 -20.14
C MET A 1 8.75 -21.23 -18.84
N ASN A 2 8.01 -20.36 -18.16
CA ASN A 2 8.42 -19.82 -16.87
C ASN A 2 8.38 -20.92 -15.80
N HIS A 3 9.39 -21.05 -14.95
CA HIS A 3 9.42 -22.05 -13.86
C HIS A 3 8.23 -21.95 -12.89
N PHE A 4 7.51 -20.83 -12.88
CA PHE A 4 6.32 -20.61 -12.06
C PHE A 4 5.03 -21.23 -12.61
N THR A 5 4.99 -21.61 -13.90
CA THR A 5 3.76 -22.22 -14.47
C THR A 5 3.51 -23.64 -13.98
N THR A 6 4.52 -24.29 -13.39
CA THR A 6 4.43 -25.64 -12.82
C THR A 6 4.07 -25.63 -11.32
N TRP A 7 4.01 -24.45 -10.70
CA TRP A 7 3.72 -24.35 -9.27
C TRP A 7 2.22 -24.51 -9.00
N PRO A 8 1.84 -25.17 -7.90
CA PRO A 8 0.45 -25.22 -7.45
C PRO A 8 -0.11 -23.82 -7.20
N ASP A 9 -1.38 -23.60 -7.52
CA ASP A 9 -2.07 -22.32 -7.32
C ASP A 9 -2.02 -21.82 -5.86
N THR A 10 -2.03 -22.76 -4.90
CA THR A 10 -1.91 -22.47 -3.47
C THR A 10 -0.54 -21.88 -3.11
N THR A 11 0.54 -22.45 -3.64
CA THR A 11 1.91 -21.96 -3.42
C THR A 11 2.11 -20.59 -4.07
N LEU A 12 1.58 -20.40 -5.29
CA LEU A 12 1.61 -19.10 -5.97
C LEU A 12 0.81 -18.04 -5.21
N GLY A 13 -0.37 -18.39 -4.70
CA GLY A 13 -1.19 -17.51 -3.88
C GLY A 13 -0.50 -17.09 -2.58
N LEU A 14 0.16 -18.02 -1.88
CA LEU A 14 0.89 -17.71 -0.64
C LEU A 14 2.09 -16.79 -0.90
N VAL A 15 2.88 -17.06 -1.94
CA VAL A 15 4.03 -16.22 -2.30
C VAL A 15 3.58 -14.83 -2.74
N ALA A 16 2.54 -14.74 -3.56
CA ALA A 16 1.96 -13.47 -3.98
C ALA A 16 1.36 -12.68 -2.80
N GLY A 17 0.71 -13.37 -1.84
CA GLY A 17 0.20 -12.77 -0.62
C GLY A 17 1.29 -12.25 0.30
N LEU A 18 2.35 -13.03 0.52
CA LEU A 18 3.53 -12.60 1.29
C LEU A 18 4.22 -11.39 0.64
N TRP A 19 4.35 -11.42 -0.68
CA TRP A 19 4.87 -10.28 -1.45
C TRP A 19 4.01 -9.03 -1.25
N GLY A 20 2.68 -9.18 -1.34
CA GLY A 20 1.72 -8.11 -1.06
C GLY A 20 1.85 -7.54 0.36
N LEU A 21 2.04 -8.40 1.36
CA LEU A 21 2.25 -7.98 2.76
C LEU A 21 3.54 -7.19 2.95
N ILE A 22 4.66 -7.67 2.39
CA ILE A 22 5.96 -6.98 2.47
C ILE A 22 5.84 -5.60 1.82
N TRP A 23 5.26 -5.52 0.62
CA TRP A 23 5.05 -4.24 -0.04
C TRP A 23 4.11 -3.33 0.75
N GLY A 24 3.01 -3.85 1.29
CA GLY A 24 2.12 -3.08 2.15
C GLY A 24 2.83 -2.49 3.37
N ALA A 25 3.69 -3.27 4.04
CA ALA A 25 4.45 -2.83 5.21
C ALA A 25 5.50 -1.76 4.87
N VAL A 26 6.23 -1.91 3.77
CA VAL A 26 7.18 -0.90 3.27
C VAL A 26 6.45 0.40 2.95
N ASN A 27 5.31 0.29 2.27
CA ASN A 27 4.48 1.43 1.93
C ASN A 27 3.89 2.15 3.16
N TYR A 28 3.51 1.39 4.20
CA TYR A 28 3.04 1.96 5.46
C TYR A 28 4.12 2.82 6.13
N ARG A 29 5.36 2.32 6.22
CA ARG A 29 6.48 3.08 6.79
C ARG A 29 6.74 4.40 6.07
N LEU A 30 6.59 4.44 4.75
CA LEU A 30 6.80 5.65 3.96
C LEU A 30 5.79 6.76 4.27
N ILE A 31 4.55 6.39 4.63
CA ILE A 31 3.45 7.33 4.91
C ILE A 31 3.39 7.69 6.40
N ALA A 32 3.79 6.79 7.30
CA ALA A 32 3.69 6.98 8.75
C ALA A 32 4.44 8.23 9.25
N GLY A 33 5.62 8.54 8.71
CA GLY A 33 6.44 9.67 9.16
C GLY A 33 5.76 11.05 9.00
N PRO A 34 5.36 11.46 7.78
CA PRO A 34 4.66 12.73 7.58
C PRO A 34 3.34 12.82 8.36
N VAL A 35 2.60 11.72 8.47
CA VAL A 35 1.33 11.65 9.23
C VAL A 35 1.56 11.84 10.73
N GLN A 36 2.67 11.34 11.28
CA GLN A 36 3.06 11.61 12.67
C GLN A 36 3.42 13.08 12.88
N ARG A 37 4.17 13.70 11.95
CA ARG A 37 4.51 15.14 12.04
C ARG A 37 3.28 16.04 11.95
N MET A 38 2.31 15.71 11.08
CA MET A 38 1.03 16.45 11.01
C MET A 38 0.24 16.43 12.31
N ALA A 39 0.43 15.40 13.16
CA ALA A 39 -0.27 15.31 14.44
C ALA A 39 0.31 16.29 15.48
N THR A 40 1.59 16.67 15.35
CA THR A 40 2.31 17.53 16.32
C THR A 40 2.51 18.97 15.85
N THR A 41 2.22 19.28 14.59
CA THR A 41 2.35 20.63 14.03
C THR A 41 1.04 21.39 14.13
N ASP A 42 1.10 22.62 14.65
CA ASP A 42 -0.02 23.58 14.76
C ASP A 42 0.00 24.68 13.69
N ASP A 43 1.11 24.81 12.96
CA ASP A 43 1.27 25.78 11.87
C ASP A 43 0.50 25.33 10.61
N GLY A 44 -0.51 26.11 10.23
CA GLY A 44 -1.41 25.82 9.11
C GLY A 44 -0.70 25.69 7.76
N GLU A 45 0.38 26.46 7.54
CA GLU A 45 1.13 26.42 6.28
C GLU A 45 1.95 25.14 6.18
N GLN A 46 2.60 24.72 7.28
CA GLN A 46 3.32 23.46 7.37
C GLN A 46 2.39 22.24 7.23
N ILE A 47 1.16 22.31 7.77
CA ILE A 47 0.15 21.26 7.60
C ILE A 47 -0.18 21.08 6.11
N ALA A 48 -0.34 22.16 5.34
CA ALA A 48 -0.65 22.08 3.91
C ALA A 48 0.48 21.43 3.10
N THR A 49 1.74 21.79 3.39
CA THR A 49 2.90 21.14 2.75
C THR A 49 3.00 19.66 3.13
N LEU A 50 2.75 19.30 4.38
CA LEU A 50 2.75 17.91 4.83
C LEU A 50 1.59 17.11 4.18
N GLN A 51 0.43 17.72 3.97
CA GLN A 51 -0.67 17.09 3.22
C GLN A 51 -0.26 16.77 1.79
N GLN A 52 0.35 17.71 1.07
CA GLN A 52 0.85 17.47 -0.28
C GLN A 52 1.89 16.35 -0.32
N GLN A 53 2.79 16.29 0.66
CA GLN A 53 3.77 15.19 0.79
C GLN A 53 3.09 13.84 1.06
N VAL A 54 2.06 13.80 1.91
CA VAL A 54 1.28 12.58 2.17
C VAL A 54 0.57 12.12 0.90
N VAL A 55 -0.07 13.04 0.17
CA VAL A 55 -0.77 12.72 -1.09
C VAL A 55 0.22 12.24 -2.16
N ALA A 56 1.36 12.91 -2.33
CA ALA A 56 2.39 12.48 -3.27
C ALA A 56 2.92 11.07 -2.95
N ARG A 57 3.18 10.78 -1.66
CA ARG A 57 3.60 9.45 -1.22
C ARG A 57 2.51 8.41 -1.38
N TYR A 58 1.25 8.79 -1.20
CA TYR A 58 0.10 7.92 -1.45
C TYR A 58 -0.04 7.56 -2.94
N LEU A 59 0.11 8.54 -3.84
CA LEU A 59 0.11 8.30 -5.28
C LEU A 59 1.28 7.42 -5.70
N LEU A 60 2.49 7.68 -5.18
CA LEU A 60 3.66 6.84 -5.40
C LEU A 60 3.42 5.40 -4.92
N ARG A 61 2.81 5.22 -3.74
CA ARG A 61 2.39 3.91 -3.22
C ARG A 61 1.43 3.22 -4.19
N MET A 62 0.40 3.93 -4.67
CA MET A 62 -0.55 3.34 -5.62
C MET A 62 0.15 2.90 -6.90
N ALA A 63 1.06 3.71 -7.44
CA ALA A 63 1.85 3.35 -8.62
C ALA A 63 2.73 2.11 -8.37
N LEU A 64 3.45 2.06 -7.25
CA LEU A 64 4.29 0.90 -6.89
C LEU A 64 3.46 -0.37 -6.66
N SER A 65 2.29 -0.24 -6.03
CA SER A 65 1.35 -1.34 -5.81
C SER A 65 0.82 -1.88 -7.14
N PHE A 66 0.47 -0.97 -8.06
CA PHE A 66 0.03 -1.33 -9.40
C PHE A 66 1.13 -2.04 -10.21
N VAL A 67 2.36 -1.51 -10.20
CA VAL A 67 3.51 -2.15 -10.86
C VAL A 67 3.79 -3.52 -10.25
N SER A 68 3.72 -3.65 -8.93
CA SER A 68 3.89 -4.92 -8.23
C SER A 68 2.85 -5.96 -8.66
N LEU A 69 1.57 -5.56 -8.76
CA LEU A 69 0.50 -6.43 -9.25
C LEU A 69 0.68 -6.79 -10.73
N LEU A 70 1.15 -5.85 -11.54
CA LEU A 70 1.47 -6.08 -12.95
C LEU A 70 2.60 -7.10 -13.10
N VAL A 71 3.64 -7.03 -12.27
CA VAL A 71 4.74 -8.01 -12.25
C VAL A 71 4.22 -9.38 -11.83
N VAL A 72 3.41 -9.47 -10.77
CA VAL A 72 2.79 -10.75 -10.36
C VAL A 72 1.95 -11.33 -11.50
N PHE A 73 1.14 -10.50 -12.16
CA PHE A 73 0.34 -10.93 -13.31
C PHE A 73 1.21 -11.39 -14.47
N TRP A 74 2.24 -10.64 -14.83
CA TRP A 74 3.12 -10.96 -15.95
C TRP A 74 3.94 -12.22 -15.71
N VAL A 75 4.41 -12.43 -14.47
CA VAL A 75 5.21 -13.59 -14.09
C VAL A 75 4.37 -14.86 -13.97
N THR A 76 3.18 -14.77 -13.36
CA THR A 76 2.34 -15.93 -13.06
C THR A 76 1.30 -16.23 -14.14
N GLY A 77 0.80 -15.21 -14.85
CA GLY A 77 -0.30 -15.32 -15.80
C GLY A 77 -1.64 -15.75 -15.18
N ARG A 78 -1.77 -15.76 -13.84
CA ARG A 78 -2.95 -16.32 -13.15
C ARG A 78 -3.70 -15.27 -12.32
N PRO A 79 -5.03 -15.16 -12.47
CA PRO A 79 -5.84 -14.18 -11.76
C PRO A 79 -5.89 -14.41 -10.24
N VAL A 80 -5.76 -15.67 -9.79
CA VAL A 80 -5.76 -16.01 -8.35
C VAL A 80 -4.57 -15.41 -7.59
N ALA A 81 -3.40 -15.34 -8.23
CA ALA A 81 -2.21 -14.71 -7.64
C ALA A 81 -2.38 -13.19 -7.49
N ILE A 82 -3.10 -12.54 -8.41
CA ILE A 82 -3.43 -11.11 -8.33
C ILE A 82 -4.35 -10.85 -7.13
N LEU A 83 -5.38 -11.67 -6.94
CA LEU A 83 -6.31 -11.54 -5.81
C LEU A 83 -5.60 -11.71 -4.46
N ALA A 84 -4.68 -12.67 -4.35
CA ALA A 84 -3.89 -12.87 -3.14
C ALA A 84 -2.92 -11.71 -2.87
N ALA A 85 -2.26 -11.19 -3.91
CA ALA A 85 -1.40 -10.01 -3.79
C ALA A 85 -2.20 -8.75 -3.39
N LEU A 86 -3.39 -8.55 -3.96
CA LEU A 86 -4.32 -7.49 -3.56
C LEU A 86 -4.74 -7.64 -2.09
N ALA A 87 -5.09 -8.84 -1.65
CA ALA A 87 -5.47 -9.10 -0.26
C ALA A 87 -4.31 -8.77 0.71
N GLY A 88 -3.09 -9.20 0.42
CA GLY A 88 -1.91 -8.85 1.21
C GLY A 88 -1.64 -7.34 1.24
N LEU A 89 -1.86 -6.65 0.12
CA LEU A 89 -1.65 -5.21 0.01
C LEU A 89 -2.72 -4.39 0.75
N LEU A 90 -3.96 -4.87 0.80
CA LEU A 90 -5.05 -4.26 1.57
C LEU A 90 -4.91 -4.51 3.08
N LEU A 91 -4.49 -5.71 3.48
CA LEU A 91 -4.31 -6.05 4.90
C LEU A 91 -3.16 -5.28 5.55
N ALA A 92 -2.06 -5.06 4.84
CA ALA A 92 -0.92 -4.29 5.34
C ALA A 92 -1.02 -2.79 5.00
N GLY A 93 -1.79 -2.43 3.98
CA GLY A 93 -2.02 -1.06 3.55
C GLY A 93 -3.17 -0.44 4.30
N ASP A 94 -2.96 -0.05 5.55
CA ASP A 94 -3.92 0.72 6.35
C ASP A 94 -4.27 2.04 5.64
N VAL A 95 -5.31 2.01 4.80
CA VAL A 95 -5.95 3.14 4.11
C VAL A 95 -6.78 4.06 5.03
N PRO A 96 -7.27 3.67 6.24
CA PRO A 96 -8.24 4.52 6.92
C PRO A 96 -7.62 5.57 7.85
N LEU A 97 -6.30 5.56 8.12
CA LEU A 97 -5.71 6.43 9.15
C LEU A 97 -5.73 7.93 8.79
N PHE A 98 -5.61 8.29 7.52
CA PHE A 98 -5.67 9.69 7.09
C PHE A 98 -7.11 10.25 7.16
N PHE A 99 -8.08 9.49 6.67
CA PHE A 99 -9.50 9.87 6.73
C PHE A 99 -10.05 9.87 8.15
N LEU A 100 -9.69 8.89 8.99
CA LEU A 100 -10.15 8.82 10.37
C LEU A 100 -9.61 9.98 11.22
N ARG A 101 -8.35 10.39 11.03
CA ARG A 101 -7.77 11.51 11.78
C ARG A 101 -8.31 12.86 11.32
N ARG A 102 -8.51 13.06 10.01
CA ARG A 102 -9.14 14.28 9.48
C ARG A 102 -10.59 14.40 9.94
N ALA A 103 -11.37 13.33 9.85
CA ALA A 103 -12.76 13.32 10.31
C ALA A 103 -12.90 13.54 11.82
N ARG A 104 -11.90 13.18 12.63
CA ARG A 104 -11.86 13.54 14.06
C ARG A 104 -11.58 15.02 14.30
N ARG A 105 -10.66 15.63 13.54
CA ARG A 105 -10.36 17.08 13.67
C ARG A 105 -11.48 17.97 13.16
N GLU A 106 -12.28 17.54 12.19
CA GLU A 106 -13.45 18.30 11.71
C GLU A 106 -14.68 18.19 12.64
N ARG A 107 -14.64 17.29 13.64
CA ARG A 107 -15.73 17.09 14.62
C ARG A 107 -15.44 17.64 16.02
N ALA A 108 -14.20 18.03 16.30
CA ALA A 108 -13.76 18.64 17.56
C ALA A 108 -13.63 20.16 17.37
#